data_AF-A0A3A0FV42-F1
#
_entry.id   AF-A0A3A0FV42-F1
#
_cell.length_a   1.000
_cell.length_b   1.000
_cell.length_c   1.000
_cell.angle_alpha   90.00
_cell.angle_beta   90.00
_cell.angle_gamma   90.00
#
_symmetry.space_group_name_H-M   'P 1'
#
loop_
_entity.id
_entity.type
_entity.pdbx_description
1 polymer ?
#
loop_
_entity_poly.entity_id
_entity_poly.type
_entity_poly.pdbx_seq_one_letter_code
_entity_poly.pdbx_strand_id
1 'polypeptide(L)'
;MLRFFAYGLLGWCAEVVWTALLEFLRTRDLRLAGTSYLWMFPIYGSIAFLYEPLHDAVRGAPIGLRALVWAVGFTAVEWASGWAIGRVTGRCPWDYVAAGARFAIDPYVRWDYFPLWAAVGLALEPVHDFLVRVTPAIAAAL
;
A
#
# COMPACT_ATOMS: atom_id res chain seq x y z
N MET A 1 17.14 5.26 2.65
CA MET A 1 16.53 6.51 2.16
C MET A 1 16.06 6.41 0.71
N LEU A 2 16.91 6.07 -0.26
CA LEU A 2 16.47 5.95 -1.67
C LEU A 2 15.26 5.00 -1.86
N ARG A 3 15.25 3.86 -1.17
CA ARG A 3 14.13 2.89 -1.19
C ARG A 3 12.81 3.45 -0.64
N PHE A 4 12.87 4.34 0.36
CA PHE A 4 11.67 5.02 0.89
C PHE A 4 11.00 5.86 -0.21
N PHE A 5 11.78 6.65 -0.96
CA PHE A 5 11.26 7.43 -2.08
C PHE A 5 10.77 6.53 -3.22
N ALA A 6 11.48 5.43 -3.50
CA ALA A 6 11.09 4.47 -4.52
C ALA A 6 9.72 3.84 -4.21
N TYR A 7 9.52 3.34 -2.99
CA TYR A 7 8.23 2.80 -2.57
C TYR A 7 7.13 3.87 -2.50
N GLY A 8 7.46 5.08 -2.01
CA GLY A 8 6.52 6.20 -1.98
C GLY A 8 5.96 6.54 -3.36
N LEU A 9 6.85 6.69 -4.35
CA LEU A 9 6.47 6.96 -5.74
C LEU A 9 5.75 5.78 -6.39
N LEU A 10 6.24 4.55 -6.19
CA LEU A 10 5.63 3.36 -6.75
C LEU A 10 4.20 3.17 -6.22
N GLY A 11 4.00 3.37 -4.92
CA GLY A 11 2.68 3.29 -4.29
C GLY A 11 1.72 4.36 -4.81
N TRP A 12 2.17 5.61 -4.93
CA TRP A 12 1.35 6.67 -5.55
C TRP A 12 0.95 6.34 -6.99
N CYS A 13 1.90 5.91 -7.82
CA CYS A 13 1.60 5.52 -9.19
C CYS A 13 0.59 4.37 -9.22
N ALA A 14 0.77 3.36 -8.37
CA ALA A 14 -0.15 2.23 -8.27
C ALA A 14 -1.55 2.66 -7.83
N GLU A 15 -1.67 3.57 -6.85
CA GLU A 15 -2.95 4.06 -6.35
C GLU A 15 -3.68 4.94 -7.39
N VAL A 16 -2.96 5.80 -8.11
CA VAL A 16 -3.53 6.59 -9.20
C VAL A 16 -4.05 5.67 -10.30
N VAL A 17 -3.29 4.64 -10.70
CA VAL A 17 -3.76 3.66 -11.68
C VAL A 17 -4.97 2.89 -11.15
N TRP A 18 -4.93 2.44 -9.90
CA TRP A 18 -6.02 1.69 -9.28
C TRP A 18 -7.33 2.49 -9.24
N THR A 19 -7.28 3.73 -8.77
CA THR A 19 -8.46 4.60 -8.69
C THR A 19 -8.99 4.98 -10.07
N ALA A 20 -8.11 5.22 -11.04
CA ALA A 20 -8.50 5.43 -12.44
C ALA A 20 -9.24 4.22 -13.03
N LEU A 21 -8.73 3.02 -12.79
CA LEU A 21 -9.35 1.78 -13.27
C LEU A 21 -10.69 1.51 -12.60
N LEU A 22 -10.79 1.70 -11.28
CA LEU A 22 -12.05 1.56 -10.56
C LEU A 22 -13.11 2.54 -11.07
N GLU A 23 -12.73 3.80 -11.32
CA GLU A 23 -13.66 4.80 -11.83
C GLU A 23 -14.09 4.48 -13.26
N PHE A 24 -13.17 4.02 -14.12
CA PHE A 24 -13.50 3.55 -15.45
C PHE A 24 -14.48 2.37 -15.43
N LEU A 25 -14.28 1.39 -14.54
CA LEU A 25 -15.20 0.25 -14.42
C LEU A 25 -16.62 0.69 -14.02
N ARG A 26 -16.73 1.75 -13.22
CA ARG A 26 -18.00 2.30 -12.74
C ARG A 26 -18.71 3.20 -13.75
N THR A 27 -17.97 4.11 -14.38
CA THR A 27 -18.55 5.20 -15.21
C THR A 27 -18.34 5.00 -16.71
N ARG A 28 -17.39 4.14 -17.11
CA ARG A 28 -16.86 4.00 -18.47
C ARG A 28 -16.24 5.28 -19.04
N ASP A 29 -15.84 6.23 -18.18
CA ASP A 29 -15.12 7.43 -18.61
C ASP A 29 -13.68 7.09 -19.05
N LEU A 30 -13.37 7.31 -20.33
CA LEU A 30 -12.07 7.05 -20.95
C LEU A 30 -10.99 8.07 -20.57
N ARG A 31 -11.34 9.13 -19.83
CA ARG A 31 -10.35 10.07 -19.29
C ARG A 31 -9.40 9.42 -18.29
N LEU A 32 -9.80 8.28 -17.69
CA LEU A 32 -8.96 7.48 -16.77
C LEU A 32 -8.30 8.34 -15.69
N ALA A 33 -9.08 9.25 -15.10
CA ALA A 33 -8.59 10.15 -14.06
C ALA A 33 -8.48 9.39 -12.73
N GLY A 34 -7.25 9.23 -12.24
CA GLY A 34 -6.94 8.66 -10.94
C GLY A 34 -6.62 9.73 -9.91
N THR A 35 -6.84 9.42 -8.64
CA THR A 35 -6.51 10.31 -7.52
C THR A 35 -5.80 9.53 -6.42
N SER A 36 -4.96 10.23 -5.67
CA SER A 36 -4.28 9.71 -4.49
C SER A 36 -4.12 10.85 -3.48
N TYR A 37 -3.93 10.50 -2.21
CA TYR A 37 -3.73 11.47 -1.14
C TYR A 37 -2.25 11.71 -0.86
N LEU A 38 -1.88 12.93 -0.50
CA LEU A 38 -0.50 13.24 -0.15
C LEU A 38 0.01 12.43 1.05
N TRP A 39 -0.89 12.11 1.99
CA TRP A 39 -0.60 11.25 3.14
C TRP A 39 -0.19 9.83 2.77
N MET A 40 -0.53 9.35 1.57
CA MET A 40 -0.17 8.00 1.14
C MET A 40 1.32 7.87 0.82
N PHE A 41 2.02 8.95 0.47
CA PHE A 41 3.46 8.89 0.20
C PHE A 41 4.29 8.39 1.38
N PRO A 42 4.20 8.99 2.58
CA PRO A 42 4.95 8.49 3.72
C PRO A 42 4.50 7.09 4.16
N ILE A 43 3.22 6.73 3.94
CA ILE A 43 2.71 5.39 4.24
C ILE A 43 3.34 4.36 3.30
N TYR A 44 3.32 4.59 1.99
CA TYR A 44 3.95 3.71 1.01
C TYR A 44 5.47 3.70 1.18
N GLY A 45 6.10 4.84 1.44
CA GLY A 45 7.53 4.90 1.72
C GLY A 45 7.93 4.07 2.95
N SER A 46 7.06 3.97 3.96
CA SER A 46 7.30 3.18 5.18
C SER A 46 7.47 1.68 4.92
N ILE A 47 7.07 1.17 3.75
CA ILE A 47 7.36 -0.20 3.28
C ILE A 47 8.86 -0.49 3.40
N ALA A 48 9.73 0.48 3.10
CA ALA A 48 11.18 0.33 3.22
C ALA A 48 11.64 -0.07 4.65
N PHE A 49 10.87 0.29 5.67
CA PHE A 49 11.24 0.09 7.08
C PHE A 49 10.42 -1.02 7.76
N LEU A 50 9.15 -1.16 7.39
CA LEU A 50 8.23 -2.13 8.01
C LEU A 50 8.20 -3.46 7.26
N TYR A 51 8.17 -3.39 5.92
CA TYR A 51 7.97 -4.56 5.08
C TYR A 51 9.29 -5.29 4.80
N GLU A 52 10.37 -4.57 4.46
CA GLU A 52 11.63 -5.21 4.07
C GLU A 52 12.20 -6.16 5.15
N PRO A 53 12.36 -5.74 6.42
CA PRO A 53 12.93 -6.63 7.45
C PRO A 53 12.02 -7.82 7.72
N LEU A 54 10.70 -7.61 7.63
CA LEU A 54 9.71 -8.66 7.79
C LEU A 54 9.79 -9.65 6.64
N HIS A 55 9.95 -9.17 5.39
CA HIS A 55 10.09 -10.02 4.21
C HIS A 55 11.34 -10.89 4.31
N ASP A 56 12.47 -10.33 4.73
CA ASP A 56 13.69 -11.11 4.96
C ASP A 56 13.49 -12.18 6.05
N ALA A 57 12.75 -11.88 7.11
CA ALA A 57 12.46 -12.83 8.18
C ALA A 57 11.52 -13.97 7.76
N VAL A 58 10.52 -13.71 6.91
CA VAL A 58 9.50 -14.71 6.53
C VAL A 58 9.74 -15.37 5.17
N ARG A 59 10.83 -15.03 4.47
CA ARG A 59 11.11 -15.49 3.09
C ARG A 59 11.12 -17.01 2.93
N GLY A 60 11.60 -17.73 3.95
CA GLY A 60 11.65 -19.19 3.97
C GLY A 60 10.34 -19.88 4.34
N ALA A 61 9.30 -19.12 4.71
CA ALA A 61 8.01 -19.67 5.08
C ALA A 61 7.18 -20.07 3.85
N PRO A 62 6.19 -20.98 4.00
CA PRO A 62 5.24 -21.29 2.95
C PRO A 62 4.47 -20.05 2.47
N ILE A 63 4.11 -20.03 1.19
CA ILE A 63 3.40 -18.90 0.56
C ILE A 63 2.11 -18.50 1.30
N GLY A 64 1.38 -19.47 1.86
CA GLY A 64 0.16 -19.21 2.63
C GLY A 64 0.42 -18.43 3.92
N LEU A 65 1.51 -18.72 4.63
CA LEU A 65 1.88 -17.98 5.84
C LEU A 65 2.33 -16.56 5.47
N ARG A 66 3.10 -16.41 4.40
CA ARG A 66 3.52 -15.10 3.89
C ARG A 66 2.34 -14.25 3.46
N ALA A 67 1.40 -14.82 2.72
CA ALA A 67 0.15 -14.16 2.33
C ALA A 67 -0.63 -13.65 3.55
N LEU A 68 -0.73 -14.46 4.61
CA LEU A 68 -1.36 -14.07 5.86
C LEU A 68 -0.61 -12.92 6.56
N VAL A 69 0.71 -13.01 6.65
CA VAL A 69 1.56 -11.96 7.22
C VAL A 69 1.35 -10.64 6.48
N TRP A 70 1.27 -10.66 5.15
CA TRP A 70 1.04 -9.48 4.34
C TRP A 70 -0.35 -8.89 4.49
N ALA A 71 -1.39 -9.73 4.47
CA ALA A 71 -2.75 -9.27 4.69
C ALA A 71 -2.90 -8.59 6.05
N VAL A 72 -2.41 -9.23 7.12
CA VAL A 72 -2.48 -8.66 8.48
C VAL A 72 -1.63 -7.40 8.59
N GLY A 73 -0.39 -7.44 8.08
CA GLY A 73 0.56 -6.33 8.18
C GLY A 73 0.06 -5.07 7.48
N PHE A 74 -0.39 -5.18 6.23
CA PHE A 74 -0.91 -4.02 5.50
C PHE A 74 -2.23 -3.51 6.07
N THR A 75 -3.15 -4.39 6.45
CA THR A 75 -4.38 -3.94 7.14
C THR A 75 -4.06 -3.22 8.45
N ALA A 76 -3.08 -3.69 9.23
CA ALA A 76 -2.67 -3.02 10.46
C ALA A 76 -2.08 -1.63 10.20
N VAL A 77 -1.21 -1.48 9.18
CA VAL A 77 -0.63 -0.19 8.80
C VAL A 77 -1.69 0.76 8.25
N GLU A 78 -2.60 0.27 7.42
CA GLU A 78 -3.73 1.04 6.87
C GLU A 78 -4.62 1.56 8.00
N TRP A 79 -5.00 0.70 8.94
CA TRP A 79 -5.79 1.08 10.11
C TRP A 79 -5.06 2.10 10.99
N ALA A 80 -3.81 1.83 11.36
CA ALA A 80 -3.03 2.69 12.24
C ALA A 80 -2.81 4.08 11.61
N SER A 81 -2.55 4.12 10.30
CA SER A 81 -2.35 5.36 9.55
C SER A 81 -3.64 6.15 9.42
N GLY A 82 -4.75 5.49 9.08
CA GLY A 82 -6.07 6.12 9.00
C GLY A 82 -6.50 6.69 10.35
N TRP A 83 -6.29 5.94 11.43
CA TRP A 83 -6.55 6.38 12.79
C TRP A 83 -5.68 7.58 13.18
N ALA A 84 -4.36 7.51 12.96
CA ALA A 84 -3.43 8.58 13.31
C ALA A 84 -3.75 9.88 12.55
N ILE A 85 -3.99 9.79 11.24
CA ILE A 85 -4.39 10.96 10.44
C ILE A 85 -5.73 11.50 10.95
N GLY A 86 -6.72 10.65 11.15
CA GLY A 86 -8.03 11.06 11.68
C GLY A 86 -7.94 11.78 13.03
N ARG A 87 -6.98 11.41 13.89
CA ARG A 87 -6.72 12.11 15.16
C ARG A 87 -6.08 13.48 14.97
N VAL A 88 -5.24 13.67 13.95
CA VAL A 88 -4.53 14.93 13.71
C VAL A 88 -5.36 15.92 12.89
N THR A 89 -6.06 15.45 11.86
CA THR A 89 -6.79 16.30 10.90
C THR A 89 -8.30 16.34 11.16
N GLY A 90 -8.80 15.50 12.08
CA GLY A 90 -10.22 15.33 12.36
C GLY A 90 -10.95 14.37 11.41
N ARG A 91 -10.30 13.90 10.33
CA ARG A 91 -10.91 12.95 9.39
C ARG A 91 -9.89 12.08 8.64
N CYS A 92 -10.23 10.80 8.44
CA CYS A 92 -9.47 9.91 7.57
C CYS A 92 -9.67 10.29 6.09
N PRO A 93 -8.61 10.43 5.28
CA PRO A 93 -8.75 10.79 3.87
C PRO A 93 -9.57 9.76 3.06
N TRP A 94 -9.47 8.47 3.40
CA TRP A 94 -10.15 7.37 2.72
C TRP A 94 -11.30 6.76 3.53
N ASP A 95 -12.11 7.60 4.17
CA ASP A 95 -13.25 7.19 5.00
C ASP A 95 -14.23 6.22 4.30
N TYR A 96 -14.06 4.93 4.56
CA TYR A 96 -14.82 3.87 3.91
C TYR A 96 -16.29 3.79 4.37
N VAL A 97 -16.57 4.24 5.60
CA VAL A 97 -17.94 4.28 6.14
C VAL A 97 -18.71 5.41 5.44
N ALA A 98 -18.13 6.60 5.35
CA ALA A 98 -18.74 7.71 4.65
C ALA A 98 -18.91 7.43 3.15
N ALA A 99 -18.03 6.62 2.56
CA ALA A 99 -18.14 6.16 1.17
C ALA A 99 -19.20 5.05 0.96
N GLY A 100 -19.85 4.57 2.03
CA GLY A 100 -20.88 3.52 1.95
C GLY A 100 -20.33 2.13 1.61
N ALA A 101 -19.06 1.86 1.92
CA ALA A 101 -18.46 0.57 1.62
C ALA A 101 -19.07 -0.55 2.49
N ARG A 102 -19.65 -1.56 1.83
CA ARG A 102 -20.40 -2.66 2.47
C ARG A 102 -19.59 -3.45 3.51
N PHE A 103 -18.28 -3.56 3.32
CA PHE A 103 -17.38 -4.37 4.15
C PHE A 103 -16.40 -3.51 4.96
N ALA A 104 -16.72 -2.24 5.20
CA ALA A 104 -15.91 -1.36 6.03
C ALA A 104 -15.85 -1.85 7.49
N ILE A 105 -14.65 -1.78 8.08
CA ILE A 105 -14.42 -1.90 9.52
C ILE A 105 -13.89 -0.55 9.97
N ASP A 106 -14.73 0.20 10.70
CA ASP A 106 -14.48 1.61 10.99
C ASP A 106 -14.24 2.44 9.70
N PRO A 107 -13.96 3.74 9.79
CA PRO A 107 -13.62 4.55 8.61
C PRO A 107 -12.33 4.11 7.88
N TYR A 108 -11.55 3.18 8.44
CA TYR A 108 -10.13 3.03 8.10
C TYR A 108 -9.79 1.85 7.20
N VAL A 109 -10.46 0.71 7.36
CA VAL A 109 -10.12 -0.52 6.62
C VAL A 109 -11.35 -1.24 6.09
N ARG A 110 -11.12 -2.21 5.21
CA ARG A 110 -12.17 -3.02 4.60
C ARG A 110 -11.82 -4.51 4.65
N TRP A 111 -12.79 -5.34 5.05
CA TRP A 111 -12.59 -6.79 5.09
C TRP A 111 -12.27 -7.38 3.71
N ASP A 112 -12.87 -6.85 2.64
CA ASP A 112 -12.65 -7.34 1.28
C ASP A 112 -11.27 -6.99 0.72
N TYR A 113 -10.53 -6.08 1.37
CA TYR A 113 -9.16 -5.76 0.99
C TYR A 113 -8.13 -6.73 1.59
N PHE A 114 -8.52 -7.57 2.55
CA PHE A 114 -7.62 -8.57 3.12
C PHE A 114 -6.97 -9.51 2.07
N PRO A 115 -7.73 -10.15 1.14
CA PRO A 115 -7.12 -10.92 0.06
C PRO A 115 -6.32 -10.08 -0.94
N LEU A 116 -6.73 -8.82 -1.15
CA LEU A 116 -5.98 -7.88 -2.01
C LEU A 116 -4.61 -7.58 -1.40
N TRP A 117 -4.54 -7.32 -0.10
CA TRP A 117 -3.31 -7.05 0.62
C TRP A 117 -2.38 -8.25 0.69
N ALA A 118 -2.92 -9.47 0.83
CA ALA A 118 -2.13 -10.70 0.65
C ALA A 118 -1.46 -10.73 -0.74
N ALA A 119 -2.23 -10.50 -1.80
CA ALA A 119 -1.73 -10.53 -3.17
C ALA A 119 -0.70 -9.43 -3.45
N VAL A 120 -0.97 -8.20 -3.01
CA VAL A 120 -0.05 -7.06 -3.13
C VAL A 120 1.26 -7.33 -2.39
N GLY A 121 1.20 -7.89 -1.19
CA GLY A 121 2.40 -8.24 -0.44
C GLY A 121 3.24 -9.26 -1.16
N LEU A 122 2.64 -10.37 -1.60
CA LEU A 122 3.37 -11.37 -2.40
C LEU A 122 3.97 -10.77 -3.68
N ALA A 123 3.26 -9.86 -4.35
CA ALA A 123 3.75 -9.16 -5.54
C ALA A 123 4.88 -8.16 -5.24
N LEU A 124 4.95 -7.61 -4.02
CA LEU A 124 6.01 -6.69 -3.60
C LEU A 124 7.32 -7.39 -3.25
N GLU A 125 7.31 -8.69 -2.99
CA GLU A 125 8.54 -9.44 -2.72
C GLU A 125 9.58 -9.39 -3.84
N PRO A 126 9.26 -9.71 -5.11
CA PRO A 126 10.23 -9.55 -6.20
C PRO A 126 10.62 -8.08 -6.43
N VAL A 127 9.73 -7.13 -6.12
CA VAL A 127 10.03 -5.69 -6.17
C VAL A 127 11.07 -5.34 -5.11
N HIS A 128 10.93 -5.86 -3.89
CA HIS A 128 11.92 -5.72 -2.83
C HIS A 128 13.29 -6.23 -3.28
N ASP A 129 13.34 -7.46 -3.81
CA ASP A 129 14.61 -8.07 -4.27
C ASP A 129 15.25 -7.29 -5.42
N PHE A 130 14.43 -6.72 -6.31
CA PHE A 130 14.92 -5.83 -7.35
C PHE A 130 15.50 -4.53 -6.77
N LEU A 131 14.78 -3.87 -5.87
CA LEU A 131 15.22 -2.62 -5.26
C LEU A 131 16.50 -2.81 -4.44
N VAL A 132 16.64 -3.89 -3.68
CA VAL A 132 17.86 -4.21 -2.93
C VAL A 132 19.07 -4.34 -3.86
N ARG A 133 18.91 -4.94 -5.04
CA ARG A 133 19.99 -5.10 -6.03
C ARG A 133 20.37 -3.79 -6.72
N VAL A 134 19.40 -2.95 -7.06
CA VAL A 134 19.63 -1.76 -7.91
C VAL A 134 20.00 -0.52 -7.09
N THR A 135 19.48 -0.39 -5.86
CA THR A 135 19.70 0.79 -5.00
C THR A 135 21.20 1.10 -4.78
N PRO A 136 22.10 0.12 -4.53
CA PRO A 136 23.52 0.41 -4.37
C PRO A 136 24.17 1.00 -5.63
N ALA A 137 23.78 0.51 -6.82
CA ALA A 137 24.30 1.02 -8.08
C ALA A 137 23.84 2.46 -8.36
N ILE A 138 22.57 2.78 -8.05
CA ILE A 138 22.07 4.16 -8.15
C ILE A 138 22.80 5.07 -7.16
N ALA A 139 22.98 4.61 -5.92
CA ALA A 139 23.67 5.40 -4.90
C ALA A 139 25.14 5.67 -5.24
N ALA A 140 25.81 4.77 -5.96
CA ALA A 140 27.18 4.97 -6.43
C ALA A 140 27.29 5.92 -7.64
N ALA A 141 26.18 6.17 -8.35
CA ALA A 141 26.12 7.03 -9.53
C ALA A 141 25.67 8.47 -9.23
N LEU A 142 25.20 8.75 -8.00
CA LEU A 142 24.80 10.05 -7.50
C LEU A 142 25.93 10.68 -6.67
#